data_AF-A0A5K1D0G7-F1
#
_entry.id   AF-A0A5K1D0G7-F1
#
_cell.length_a   1.000
_cell.length_b   1.000
_cell.length_c   1.000
_cell.angle_alpha   90.00
_cell.angle_beta   90.00
_cell.angle_gamma   90.00
#
_symmetry.space_group_name_H-M   'P 1'
#
loop_
_entity.id
_entity.type
_entity.pdbx_description
1 polymer ?
#
loop_
_entity_poly.entity_id
_entity_poly.type
_entity_poly.pdbx_seq_one_letter_code
_entity_poly.pdbx_strand_id
1 'polypeptide(L)'
;KGVAACAKHYVGDGGTHEGKNEDNTIISRYELLKIHMAPYYNAIRKGVATVMVSFSSVNGIKMHADYDLVTRYLKGALRFK
;
A
#
# COMPACT_ATOMS: atom_id res chain seq x y z
N LYS A 1 24.57 -2.95 14.78
CA LYS A 1 23.13 -2.95 15.12
C LYS A 1 22.36 -2.31 13.97
N GLY A 2 21.25 -2.88 13.51
CA GLY A 2 20.42 -2.29 12.46
C GLY A 2 19.29 -1.42 13.03
N VAL A 3 18.73 -0.54 12.21
CA VAL A 3 17.52 0.25 12.52
C VAL A 3 16.33 -0.39 11.82
N ALA A 4 15.17 -0.46 12.49
CA ALA A 4 13.94 -1.01 11.89
C ALA A 4 13.46 -0.11 10.73
N ALA A 5 13.29 -0.70 9.55
CA ALA A 5 12.81 0.01 8.37
C ALA A 5 11.27 -0.05 8.25
N CYS A 6 10.70 1.00 7.67
CA CYS A 6 9.26 1.13 7.40
C CYS A 6 9.05 1.38 5.90
N ALA A 7 8.33 0.50 5.21
CA ALA A 7 7.91 0.72 3.83
C ALA A 7 6.63 1.57 3.80
N LYS A 8 6.59 2.60 2.95
CA LYS A 8 5.48 3.57 2.93
C LYS A 8 5.28 4.22 1.55
N HIS A 9 4.10 4.75 1.22
CA HIS A 9 2.82 4.60 1.94
C HIS A 9 1.94 3.55 1.25
N TYR A 10 1.35 2.65 2.02
CA TYR A 10 0.62 1.47 1.54
C TYR A 10 -0.88 1.78 1.43
N VAL A 11 -1.50 1.85 0.27
CA VAL A 11 -0.93 1.83 -1.08
C VAL A 11 -1.74 2.79 -1.96
N GLY A 12 -1.14 3.27 -3.05
CA GLY A 12 -1.84 4.09 -4.05
C GLY A 12 -1.67 5.60 -3.89
N ASP A 13 -0.98 6.08 -2.85
CA ASP A 13 -0.81 7.52 -2.56
C ASP A 13 -0.27 8.34 -3.75
N GLY A 14 0.64 7.75 -4.54
CA GLY A 14 1.23 8.42 -5.69
C GLY A 14 0.35 8.44 -6.95
N GLY A 15 -0.88 7.93 -6.88
CA GLY A 15 -1.81 7.81 -8.03
C GLY A 15 -3.13 8.54 -7.83
N THR A 16 -3.21 9.47 -6.88
CA THR A 16 -4.44 10.22 -6.61
C THR A 16 -4.90 11.01 -7.83
N HIS A 17 -6.22 11.16 -7.95
CA HIS A 17 -6.82 11.90 -9.05
C HIS A 17 -6.26 13.33 -9.11
N GLU A 18 -5.78 13.72 -10.29
CA GLU A 18 -5.13 15.02 -10.53
C GLU A 18 -3.91 15.31 -9.63
N GLY A 19 -3.32 14.28 -8.99
CA GLY A 19 -2.17 14.44 -8.11
C GLY A 19 -2.47 15.19 -6.81
N LYS A 20 -3.74 15.25 -6.39
CA LYS A 20 -4.14 15.90 -5.14
C LYS A 20 -3.70 15.06 -3.94
N ASN A 21 -2.96 15.67 -3.02
CA ASN A 21 -2.46 15.00 -1.82
C ASN A 21 -3.63 14.43 -0.98
N GLU A 22 -3.49 13.20 -0.50
CA GLU A 22 -4.45 12.51 0.40
C GLU A 22 -5.85 12.24 -0.18
N ASP A 23 -6.02 12.46 -1.49
CA ASP A 23 -7.28 12.30 -2.21
C ASP A 23 -7.51 10.82 -2.63
N ASN A 24 -8.29 10.60 -3.67
CA ASN A 24 -8.71 9.29 -4.14
C ASN A 24 -7.91 8.82 -5.36
N THR A 25 -7.33 7.63 -5.27
CA THR A 25 -6.71 6.90 -6.37
C THR A 25 -7.76 6.04 -7.07
N ILE A 26 -8.15 6.45 -8.28
CA ILE A 26 -9.15 5.77 -9.12
C ILE A 26 -8.41 4.82 -10.06
N ILE A 27 -8.47 3.51 -9.80
CA ILE A 27 -7.61 2.54 -10.48
C ILE A 27 -8.21 1.14 -10.52
N SER A 28 -7.91 0.38 -11.58
CA SER A 28 -8.25 -1.04 -11.63
C SER A 28 -7.37 -1.85 -10.67
N ARG A 29 -7.85 -3.01 -10.22
CA ARG A 29 -7.03 -3.89 -9.37
C ARG A 29 -5.74 -4.32 -10.08
N TYR A 30 -5.79 -4.58 -11.39
CA TYR A 30 -4.61 -4.94 -12.17
C TYR A 30 -3.55 -3.83 -12.15
N GLU A 31 -3.95 -2.59 -12.44
CA GLU A 31 -3.01 -1.46 -12.46
C GLU A 31 -2.52 -1.10 -11.04
N LEU A 32 -3.36 -1.22 -10.00
CA LEU A 32 -2.92 -1.06 -8.61
C LEU A 32 -1.79 -2.02 -8.26
N LEU A 33 -1.95 -3.29 -8.61
CA LEU A 33 -0.95 -4.32 -8.33
C LEU A 33 0.32 -4.19 -9.17
N LYS A 34 0.18 -3.73 -10.43
CA LYS A 34 1.29 -3.54 -11.36
C LYS A 34 2.12 -2.31 -11.04
N ILE A 35 1.48 -1.19 -10.70
CA ILE A 35 2.15 0.11 -10.50
C ILE A 35 2.48 0.33 -9.03
N HIS A 36 1.46 0.44 -8.18
CA HIS A 36 1.64 0.93 -6.81
C HIS A 36 2.02 -0.16 -5.81
N MET A 37 1.70 -1.43 -6.09
CA MET A 37 2.05 -2.55 -5.21
C MET A 37 3.46 -3.09 -5.46
N ALA A 38 4.00 -2.91 -6.66
CA ALA A 38 5.27 -3.53 -7.08
C ALA A 38 6.44 -3.35 -6.10
N PRO A 39 6.66 -2.17 -5.48
CA PRO A 39 7.74 -1.99 -4.51
C PRO A 39 7.60 -2.84 -3.24
N TYR A 40 6.36 -3.12 -2.81
CA TYR A 40 6.07 -3.85 -1.58
C TYR A 40 6.48 -5.32 -1.66
N TYR A 41 6.41 -5.95 -2.84
CA TYR A 41 6.89 -7.32 -3.02
C TYR A 41 8.37 -7.46 -2.63
N ASN A 42 9.19 -6.49 -3.05
CA ASN A 42 10.61 -6.47 -2.70
C ASN A 42 10.85 -6.09 -1.25
N ALA A 43 10.14 -5.10 -0.71
CA ALA A 43 10.29 -4.68 0.68
C ALA A 43 9.95 -5.83 1.65
N ILE A 44 8.83 -6.52 1.41
CA ILE A 44 8.39 -7.66 2.23
C ILE A 44 9.35 -8.84 2.09
N ARG A 45 9.78 -9.18 0.86
CA ARG A 45 10.77 -10.25 0.63
C ARG A 45 12.11 -9.98 1.31
N LYS A 46 12.50 -8.72 1.45
CA LYS A 46 13.71 -8.30 2.19
C LYS A 46 13.51 -8.22 3.71
N GLY A 47 12.31 -8.48 4.21
CA GLY A 47 12.01 -8.49 5.64
C GLY A 47 11.91 -7.09 6.25
N VAL A 48 11.29 -6.13 5.55
CA VAL A 48 10.95 -4.83 6.15
C VAL A 48 10.17 -5.05 7.45
N ALA A 49 10.48 -4.27 8.49
CA ALA A 49 9.92 -4.49 9.81
C ALA A 49 8.48 -3.95 9.95
N THR A 50 8.17 -2.83 9.29
CA THR A 50 6.86 -2.20 9.35
C THR A 50 6.39 -1.70 7.99
N VAL A 51 5.08 -1.53 7.85
CA VAL A 51 4.43 -0.91 6.69
C VAL A 51 3.53 0.20 7.21
N MET A 52 3.64 1.40 6.64
CA MET A 52 2.80 2.54 6.98
C MET A 52 1.69 2.69 5.94
N VAL A 53 0.45 2.70 6.40
CA VAL A 53 -0.74 2.82 5.55
C VAL A 53 -0.86 4.26 5.01
N SER A 54 -1.34 4.38 3.78
CA SER A 54 -1.55 5.65 3.09
C SER A 54 -2.75 6.42 3.65
N PHE A 55 -2.67 7.75 3.60
CA PHE A 55 -3.80 8.63 3.91
C PHE A 55 -4.86 8.65 2.80
N SER A 56 -4.43 8.42 1.57
CA SER A 56 -5.29 8.43 0.38
C SER A 56 -6.32 7.30 0.40
N SER A 57 -7.35 7.49 -0.40
CA SER A 57 -8.34 6.45 -0.69
C SER A 57 -7.93 5.66 -1.94
N VAL A 58 -8.32 4.39 -2.02
CA VAL A 58 -8.30 3.63 -3.26
C VAL A 58 -9.74 3.32 -3.63
N ASN A 59 -10.19 3.78 -4.79
CA ASN A 59 -11.57 3.62 -5.28
C ASN A 59 -12.64 4.00 -4.24
N GLY A 60 -12.41 5.10 -3.53
CA GLY A 60 -13.36 5.67 -2.56
C GLY A 60 -13.25 5.13 -1.13
N ILE A 61 -12.43 4.10 -0.88
CA ILE A 61 -12.22 3.55 0.46
C ILE A 61 -10.92 4.10 1.02
N LYS A 62 -10.98 4.76 2.19
CA LYS A 62 -9.77 5.22 2.89
C LYS A 62 -8.89 4.02 3.26
N MET A 63 -7.61 4.07 2.91
CA MET A 63 -6.69 2.94 3.10
C MET A 63 -6.58 2.48 4.57
N HIS A 64 -6.71 3.39 5.53
CA HIS A 64 -6.73 3.06 6.96
C HIS A 64 -7.97 2.23 7.39
N ALA A 65 -9.04 2.25 6.59
CA ALA A 65 -10.25 1.45 6.81
C ALA A 65 -10.37 0.25 5.84
N ASP A 66 -9.45 0.11 4.88
CA ASP A 66 -9.52 -0.93 3.86
C ASP A 66 -9.01 -2.29 4.39
N TYR A 67 -9.93 -3.10 4.92
CA TYR A 67 -9.63 -4.44 5.43
C TYR A 67 -9.10 -5.39 4.34
N ASP A 68 -9.56 -5.24 3.10
CA ASP A 68 -9.19 -6.13 2.00
C ASP A 68 -7.74 -5.92 1.58
N LEU A 69 -7.27 -4.68 1.51
CA LEU A 69 -5.87 -4.40 1.21
C LEU A 69 -4.97 -4.58 2.43
N VAL A 70 -5.36 -4.06 3.61
CA VAL A 70 -4.49 -4.07 4.80
C VAL A 70 -4.40 -5.44 5.46
N THR A 71 -5.50 -6.20 5.50
CA THR A 71 -5.49 -7.51 6.16
C THR A 71 -5.48 -8.63 5.14
N ARG A 72 -6.46 -8.72 4.25
CA ARG A 72 -6.56 -9.88 3.35
C ARG A 72 -5.40 -9.94 2.37
N TYR A 73 -4.98 -8.81 1.80
CA TYR A 73 -3.90 -8.79 0.81
C TYR A 73 -2.53 -8.68 1.45
N LEU A 74 -2.22 -7.63 2.22
CA LEU A 74 -0.89 -7.43 2.80
C LEU A 74 -0.47 -8.58 3.74
N LYS A 75 -1.32 -8.94 4.71
CA LYS A 75 -1.00 -10.02 5.65
C LYS A 75 -1.35 -11.40 5.09
N GLY A 76 -2.50 -11.54 4.43
CA GLY A 76 -2.95 -12.81 3.88
C GLY A 76 -2.18 -13.25 2.64
N ALA A 77 -2.26 -12.46 1.56
CA ALA A 77 -1.66 -12.82 0.27
C ALA A 77 -0.14 -12.61 0.25
N LEU A 78 0.37 -11.45 0.73
CA LEU A 78 1.80 -11.15 0.73
C LEU A 78 2.56 -11.72 1.93
N ARG A 79 1.83 -12.31 2.89
CA ARG A 79 2.42 -12.94 4.08
C ARG A 79 3.31 -11.98 4.89
N PHE A 80 2.98 -10.69 4.89
CA PHE A 80 3.61 -9.73 5.79
C PHE A 80 3.29 -10.11 7.23
N LYS A 81 4.32 -10.30 8.06
CA LYS A 81 4.23 -10.84 9.43
C LYS A 81 4.14 -9.72 10.46
#